data_AF-A0A7J8Z630-F1
#
_entry.id   AF-A0A7J8Z630-F1
#
_cell.length_a   1.000
_cell.length_b   1.000
_cell.length_c   1.000
_cell.angle_alpha   90.00
_cell.angle_beta   90.00
_cell.angle_gamma   90.00
#
_symmetry.space_group_name_H-M   'P 1'
#
loop_
_entity.id
_entity.type
_entity.pdbx_description
1 polymer ?
#
loop_
_entity_poly.entity_id
_entity_poly.type
_entity_poly.pdbx_seq_one_letter_code
_entity_poly.pdbx_strand_id
1 'polypeptide(L)'
;METSFSSHPWLLIFITLSTVHAQLPGSWELLVSNAGVASMHTAVTRFNTVVLLDRTNIGPSRKMLPKGHCRYDRHDDVLKKDCYAHSVVFDLQTNEIRPLMILTDTWCSSGQFLPDGTLLQTGGDLDGFKKIRKFEPCEPDRFCDWVELKDVELINGRWYATNQILPDGTVIIVGGRGTNTVEYYPPRKTQNGAVELKFLAEVEDNQMDNLYPYVHLLPNSHLFIFANNKAVMYDHEDNKVIHEYPELLGGPRNYPSAGSSVMLALDGDFKTAVIVICGGAEYGAFIERSTDTPAHGSCGRIIATDPNPVWEMEDMPFGRVMGDMVMLPTGDVLIINGAQSGTQGFEMGSNPCLNPVLYRPDQPIGLRFMTLNPGTVPRMYHSTANLLPDGRVLLAGSNPHYLYNFAAEFPTELRLEAFSPEYLSLDRANIRPIIEGIPETVRYGEAFDVFVTVPLPVVGVVEVKFGNAPFATHSFSQGQRLVKLTVTPSVPVDGRYRIKCTAPPNGAVAPPGYYMAFAVNQGVPSVARWVHLVP
;
A
#
# COMPACT_ATOMS: atom_id res chain seq x y z
N MET A 1 -80.13 -24.64 -36.47
CA MET A 1 -79.07 -23.62 -36.46
C MET A 1 -78.92 -23.21 -35.00
N GLU A 2 -78.11 -23.93 -34.25
CA GLU A 2 -77.74 -23.62 -32.87
C GLU A 2 -76.43 -24.37 -32.61
N THR A 3 -75.33 -23.63 -32.59
CA THR A 3 -73.97 -24.15 -32.42
C THR A 3 -73.45 -23.74 -31.05
N SER A 4 -73.18 -24.72 -30.18
CA SER A 4 -72.51 -24.49 -28.89
C SER A 4 -71.02 -24.21 -29.11
N PHE A 5 -70.52 -23.10 -28.57
CA PHE A 5 -69.09 -22.84 -28.49
C PHE A 5 -68.59 -23.15 -27.07
N SER A 6 -67.63 -24.08 -27.00
CA SER A 6 -66.87 -24.45 -25.81
C SER A 6 -65.67 -23.50 -25.64
N SER A 7 -65.54 -22.88 -24.47
CA SER A 7 -64.44 -22.00 -24.09
C SER A 7 -63.26 -22.81 -23.52
N HIS A 8 -62.11 -22.74 -24.19
CA HIS A 8 -60.83 -23.21 -23.64
C HIS A 8 -60.04 -22.02 -23.07
N PRO A 9 -59.63 -22.03 -21.79
CA PRO A 9 -58.78 -20.98 -21.25
C PRO A 9 -57.32 -21.22 -21.70
N TRP A 10 -56.72 -20.19 -22.28
CA TRP A 10 -55.31 -20.14 -22.63
C TRP A 10 -54.49 -19.93 -21.36
N LEU A 11 -53.68 -20.92 -20.99
CA LEU A 11 -52.74 -20.84 -19.87
C LEU A 11 -51.51 -20.03 -20.32
N LEU A 12 -51.46 -18.75 -19.96
CA LEU A 12 -50.27 -17.90 -20.14
C LEU A 12 -49.21 -18.31 -19.11
N ILE A 13 -48.19 -19.04 -19.56
CA ILE A 13 -46.99 -19.35 -18.77
C ILE A 13 -46.12 -18.08 -18.74
N PHE A 14 -46.16 -17.36 -17.64
CA PHE A 14 -45.20 -16.30 -17.35
C PHE A 14 -43.84 -16.94 -17.03
N ILE A 15 -42.93 -16.94 -17.99
CA ILE A 15 -41.52 -17.25 -17.74
C ILE A 15 -40.92 -16.01 -17.07
N THR A 16 -40.78 -16.06 -15.74
CA THR A 16 -39.97 -15.09 -15.00
C THR A 16 -38.50 -15.37 -15.32
N LEU A 17 -37.93 -14.62 -16.27
CA LEU A 17 -36.49 -14.52 -16.44
C LEU A 17 -35.92 -13.77 -15.23
N SER A 18 -35.53 -14.52 -14.20
CA SER A 18 -34.68 -14.00 -13.13
C SER A 18 -33.32 -13.70 -13.74
N THR A 19 -33.01 -12.43 -13.99
CA THR A 19 -31.64 -11.99 -14.26
C THR A 19 -30.85 -12.16 -12.98
N VAL A 20 -30.27 -13.34 -12.78
CA VAL A 20 -29.25 -13.56 -11.76
C VAL A 20 -28.04 -12.74 -12.20
N HIS A 21 -27.94 -11.50 -11.75
CA HIS A 21 -26.69 -10.77 -11.82
C HIS A 21 -25.68 -11.59 -11.03
N ALA A 22 -24.64 -12.09 -11.69
CA ALA A 22 -23.55 -12.76 -11.01
C ALA A 22 -22.98 -11.79 -9.97
N GLN A 23 -23.07 -12.16 -8.69
CA GLN A 23 -22.53 -11.36 -7.61
C GLN A 23 -21.02 -11.30 -7.77
N LEU A 24 -20.45 -10.09 -7.91
CA LEU A 24 -19.00 -9.90 -7.99
C LEU A 24 -18.35 -10.38 -6.67
N PRO A 25 -17.14 -10.96 -6.72
CA PRO A 25 -16.50 -11.50 -5.53
C PRO A 25 -15.96 -10.43 -4.58
N GLY A 26 -15.77 -10.84 -3.33
CA GLY A 26 -15.26 -10.01 -2.23
C GLY A 26 -16.37 -9.31 -1.44
N SER A 27 -16.06 -8.99 -0.19
CA SER A 27 -17.01 -8.35 0.74
C SER A 27 -16.39 -7.17 1.48
N TRP A 28 -17.25 -6.26 1.93
CA TRP A 28 -16.89 -5.04 2.65
C TRP A 28 -17.37 -5.13 4.09
N GLU A 29 -16.57 -4.61 5.00
CA GLU A 29 -16.88 -4.54 6.43
C GLU A 29 -16.50 -3.17 6.98
N LEU A 30 -17.43 -2.51 7.68
CA LEU A 30 -17.13 -1.32 8.46
C LEU A 30 -16.50 -1.75 9.79
N LEU A 31 -15.25 -1.35 10.02
CA LEU A 31 -14.54 -1.66 11.27
C LEU A 31 -14.81 -0.60 12.34
N VAL A 32 -14.65 0.67 11.96
CA VAL A 32 -14.78 1.82 12.86
C VAL A 32 -15.52 2.93 12.13
N SER A 33 -16.57 3.46 12.77
CA SER A 33 -17.39 4.53 12.17
C SER A 33 -16.72 5.91 12.21
N ASN A 34 -15.75 6.10 13.10
CA ASN A 34 -15.01 7.34 13.26
C ASN A 34 -13.68 7.10 13.99
N ALA A 35 -12.58 7.07 13.25
CA ALA A 35 -11.22 6.97 13.78
C ALA A 35 -10.70 8.28 14.40
N GLY A 36 -11.45 9.37 14.26
CA GLY A 36 -11.11 10.67 14.81
C GLY A 36 -10.21 11.52 13.92
N VAL A 37 -9.44 10.90 13.01
CA VAL A 37 -8.54 11.56 12.04
C VAL A 37 -8.81 11.04 10.63
N ALA A 38 -8.60 11.87 9.61
CA ALA A 38 -8.69 11.45 8.22
C ALA A 38 -7.29 11.00 7.78
N SER A 39 -7.00 9.72 7.97
CA SER A 39 -5.65 9.21 7.77
C SER A 39 -5.16 9.42 6.33
N MET A 40 -4.07 10.15 6.18
CA MET A 40 -3.38 10.37 4.89
C MET A 40 -2.18 9.43 4.72
N HIS A 41 -1.64 8.93 5.82
CA HIS A 41 -0.61 7.89 5.82
C HIS A 41 -0.97 6.77 6.77
N THR A 42 -0.63 5.54 6.39
CA THR A 42 -0.95 4.36 7.19
C THR A 42 0.16 3.32 7.17
N ALA A 43 0.37 2.67 8.31
CA ALA A 43 1.33 1.57 8.45
C ALA A 43 0.82 0.53 9.44
N VAL A 44 0.85 -0.74 9.04
CA VAL A 44 0.48 -1.87 9.90
C VAL A 44 1.71 -2.28 10.72
N THR A 45 1.54 -2.45 12.03
CA THR A 45 2.63 -2.83 12.93
C THR A 45 2.63 -4.33 13.19
N ARG A 46 3.78 -4.84 13.65
CA ARG A 46 3.94 -6.24 14.06
C ARG A 46 3.11 -6.67 15.28
N PHE A 47 2.38 -5.74 15.91
CA PHE A 47 1.49 -5.99 17.05
C PHE A 47 0.02 -6.04 16.62
N ASN A 48 -0.25 -6.20 15.33
CA ASN A 48 -1.61 -6.19 14.76
C ASN A 48 -2.36 -4.89 15.11
N THR A 49 -1.62 -3.79 15.14
CA THR A 49 -2.19 -2.44 15.24
C THR A 49 -1.85 -1.67 13.97
N VAL A 50 -2.56 -0.58 13.72
CA VAL A 50 -2.34 0.28 12.56
C VAL A 50 -2.12 1.71 13.01
N VAL A 51 -0.99 2.29 12.62
CA VAL A 51 -0.72 3.72 12.80
C VAL A 51 -1.44 4.47 11.70
N LEU A 52 -2.32 5.39 12.09
CA LEU A 52 -3.01 6.34 11.23
C LEU A 52 -2.41 7.72 11.48
N LEU A 53 -2.06 8.44 10.41
CA LEU A 53 -1.35 9.72 10.51
C LEU A 53 -1.91 10.74 9.52
N ASP A 54 -2.35 11.86 10.06
CA ASP A 54 -2.77 13.07 9.36
C ASP A 54 -1.71 14.17 9.57
N ARG A 55 -2.01 15.42 9.20
CA ARG A 55 -1.18 16.62 9.38
C ARG A 55 -1.63 17.44 10.59
N THR A 56 -0.74 18.27 11.14
CA THR A 56 -1.06 19.03 12.38
C THR A 56 -1.81 20.34 12.15
N ASN A 57 -1.56 21.00 11.02
CA ASN A 57 -2.17 22.29 10.69
C ASN A 57 -3.56 22.17 10.00
N ILE A 58 -4.28 21.07 10.20
CA ILE A 58 -5.62 20.83 9.62
C ILE A 58 -6.79 21.37 10.46
N GLY A 59 -6.50 21.78 11.70
CA GLY A 59 -7.51 22.19 12.67
C GLY A 59 -8.02 21.03 13.54
N PRO A 60 -9.09 21.23 14.33
CA PRO A 60 -9.48 20.28 15.36
C PRO A 60 -9.97 18.95 14.77
N SER A 61 -9.28 17.86 15.10
CA SER A 61 -9.74 16.50 14.79
C SER A 61 -10.88 16.06 15.69
N ARG A 62 -11.49 14.91 15.37
CA ARG A 62 -12.53 14.30 16.22
C ARG A 62 -11.94 13.40 17.31
N LYS A 63 -10.63 13.49 17.58
CA LYS A 63 -9.95 12.79 18.67
C LYS A 63 -9.16 13.79 19.53
N MET A 64 -9.39 13.77 20.83
CA MET A 64 -8.60 14.56 21.78
C MET A 64 -7.37 13.78 22.24
N LEU A 65 -6.28 14.50 22.49
CA LEU A 65 -5.15 14.00 23.27
C LEU A 65 -5.53 13.84 24.75
N PRO A 66 -4.76 13.06 25.54
CA PRO A 66 -4.94 13.00 26.99
C PRO A 66 -4.86 14.40 27.63
N LYS A 67 -5.62 14.60 28.72
CA LYS A 67 -5.71 15.91 29.39
C LYS A 67 -4.32 16.41 29.78
N GLY A 68 -3.99 17.63 29.36
CA GLY A 68 -2.70 18.28 29.64
C GLY A 68 -1.62 18.02 28.58
N HIS A 69 -1.89 17.14 27.61
CA HIS A 69 -1.03 16.91 26.45
C HIS A 69 -1.58 17.72 25.28
N CYS A 70 -0.96 18.87 25.02
CA CYS A 70 -1.29 19.71 23.87
C CYS A 70 -0.01 20.12 23.16
N ARG A 71 -0.05 20.21 21.83
CA ARG A 71 0.98 20.82 21.00
C ARG A 71 0.85 22.34 21.12
N TYR A 72 1.98 23.03 21.23
CA TYR A 72 2.04 24.48 21.29
C TYR A 72 2.98 24.98 20.21
N ASP A 73 2.40 25.59 19.18
CA ASP A 73 3.16 26.17 18.09
C ASP A 73 2.62 27.57 17.78
N ARG A 74 3.47 28.58 17.93
CA ARG A 74 3.08 29.98 17.66
C ARG A 74 2.95 30.24 16.16
N HIS A 75 3.48 29.37 15.32
CA HIS A 75 3.48 29.50 13.87
C HIS A 75 2.32 28.74 13.21
N ASP A 76 1.70 27.77 13.87
CA ASP A 76 0.53 27.03 13.35
C ASP A 76 -0.64 27.95 12.99
N ASP A 77 -1.05 27.99 11.73
CA ASP A 77 -2.04 28.96 11.25
C ASP A 77 -3.46 28.72 11.78
N VAL A 78 -3.77 27.52 12.28
CA VAL A 78 -5.13 27.13 12.68
C VAL A 78 -5.26 27.02 14.21
N LEU A 79 -4.36 26.26 14.86
CA LEU A 79 -4.40 25.97 16.29
C LEU A 79 -3.05 26.23 16.98
N LYS A 80 -2.89 27.44 17.55
CA LYS A 80 -1.67 27.80 18.31
C LYS A 80 -1.46 26.95 19.57
N LYS A 81 -2.57 26.52 20.18
CA LYS A 81 -2.62 25.50 21.23
C LYS A 81 -3.55 24.41 20.73
N ASP A 82 -2.97 23.27 20.44
CA ASP A 82 -3.66 22.15 19.83
C ASP A 82 -3.69 20.96 20.78
N CYS A 83 -4.88 20.61 21.26
CA CYS A 83 -5.08 19.47 22.15
C CYS A 83 -5.75 18.28 21.44
N TYR A 84 -5.79 18.32 20.10
CA TYR A 84 -6.34 17.27 19.25
C TYR A 84 -5.23 16.32 18.80
N ALA A 85 -5.59 15.07 18.58
CA ALA A 85 -4.67 14.07 18.06
C ALA A 85 -4.74 14.07 16.53
N HIS A 86 -3.59 14.15 15.88
CA HIS A 86 -3.42 14.03 14.42
C HIS A 86 -2.75 12.72 14.01
N SER A 87 -2.44 11.88 14.98
CA SER A 87 -2.09 10.50 14.77
C SER A 87 -2.83 9.66 15.78
N VAL A 88 -3.20 8.44 15.39
CA VAL A 88 -3.83 7.47 16.27
C VAL A 88 -3.28 6.07 15.98
N VAL A 89 -3.38 5.18 16.97
CA VAL A 89 -3.23 3.74 16.77
C VAL A 89 -4.60 3.10 16.79
N PHE A 90 -4.89 2.29 15.78
CA PHE A 90 -6.05 1.43 15.69
C PHE A 90 -5.66 -0.01 16.06
N ASP A 91 -6.36 -0.60 17.02
CA ASP A 91 -6.18 -2.01 17.41
C ASP A 91 -7.15 -2.90 16.62
N LEU A 92 -6.60 -3.83 15.82
CA LEU A 92 -7.39 -4.72 14.96
C LEU A 92 -8.21 -5.76 15.75
N GLN A 93 -7.85 -6.05 17.00
CA GLN A 93 -8.55 -7.04 17.82
C GLN A 93 -9.77 -6.44 18.52
N THR A 94 -9.62 -5.24 19.07
CA THR A 94 -10.66 -4.59 19.89
C THR A 94 -11.47 -3.56 19.12
N ASN A 95 -10.99 -3.17 17.94
CA ASN A 95 -11.45 -2.02 17.17
C ASN A 95 -11.35 -0.68 17.92
N GLU A 96 -10.48 -0.59 18.94
CA GLU A 96 -10.27 0.64 19.69
C GLU A 96 -9.27 1.58 19.02
N ILE A 97 -9.46 2.88 19.27
CA ILE A 97 -8.61 3.95 18.76
C ILE A 97 -7.93 4.66 19.92
N ARG A 98 -6.60 4.68 19.93
CA ARG A 98 -5.78 5.39 20.91
C ARG A 98 -5.10 6.61 20.29
N PRO A 99 -5.20 7.81 20.89
CA PRO A 99 -4.51 8.98 20.36
C PRO A 99 -2.99 8.85 20.51
N LEU A 100 -2.27 9.38 19.54
CA LEU A 100 -0.82 9.57 19.55
C LEU A 100 -0.50 11.07 19.45
N MET A 101 0.58 11.48 20.10
CA MET A 101 1.10 12.84 20.03
C MET A 101 2.07 12.95 18.85
N ILE A 102 1.81 13.90 17.95
CA ILE A 102 2.76 14.29 16.90
C ILE A 102 3.10 15.78 17.08
N LEU A 103 4.39 16.12 17.05
CA LEU A 103 4.87 17.45 17.46
C LEU A 103 4.97 18.47 16.32
N THR A 104 5.34 18.01 15.14
CA THR A 104 5.65 18.85 13.97
C THR A 104 4.91 18.30 12.76
N ASP A 105 4.70 19.15 11.76
CA ASP A 105 3.77 18.82 10.69
C ASP A 105 4.25 17.67 9.78
N THR A 106 3.41 16.66 9.64
CA THR A 106 3.65 15.43 8.86
C THR A 106 3.00 15.48 7.48
N TRP A 107 2.43 16.61 7.07
CA TRP A 107 1.75 16.74 5.79
C TRP A 107 2.65 16.29 4.66
N CYS A 108 2.16 15.33 3.86
CA CYS A 108 2.83 14.88 2.65
C CYS A 108 4.25 14.34 2.88
N SER A 109 4.40 13.65 4.00
CA SER A 109 5.66 13.05 4.38
C SER A 109 5.82 11.63 3.85
N SER A 110 6.91 10.96 4.21
CA SER A 110 7.25 9.61 3.78
C SER A 110 7.67 8.75 4.97
N GLY A 111 7.71 7.42 4.80
CA GLY A 111 8.01 6.54 5.91
C GLY A 111 8.43 5.13 5.51
N GLN A 112 9.09 4.44 6.43
CA GLN A 112 9.56 3.07 6.26
C GLN A 112 9.83 2.40 7.61
N PHE A 113 9.55 1.11 7.73
CA PHE A 113 9.97 0.34 8.91
C PHE A 113 11.48 0.04 8.87
N LEU A 114 12.14 0.21 10.01
CA LEU A 114 13.53 -0.18 10.24
C LEU A 114 13.62 -1.68 10.59
N PRO A 115 14.83 -2.28 10.56
CA PRO A 115 15.02 -3.69 10.86
C PRO A 115 14.46 -4.12 12.23
N ASP A 116 14.53 -3.24 13.23
CA ASP A 116 14.02 -3.49 14.59
C ASP A 116 12.49 -3.37 14.72
N GLY A 117 11.78 -3.04 13.63
CA GLY A 117 10.34 -2.84 13.60
C GLY A 117 9.89 -1.44 14.00
N THR A 118 10.81 -0.50 14.23
CA THR A 118 10.51 0.92 14.44
C THR A 118 10.06 1.56 13.14
N LEU A 119 8.94 2.28 13.16
CA LEU A 119 8.51 3.08 12.02
C LEU A 119 9.32 4.38 11.96
N LEU A 120 10.10 4.56 10.90
CA LEU A 120 10.76 5.83 10.57
C LEU A 120 9.83 6.65 9.69
N GLN A 121 9.62 7.91 10.05
CA GLN A 121 8.89 8.90 9.25
C GLN A 121 9.81 10.10 8.99
N THR A 122 9.77 10.64 7.78
CA THR A 122 10.70 11.70 7.34
C THR A 122 10.00 12.78 6.56
N GLY A 123 10.41 14.03 6.80
CA GLY A 123 9.87 15.20 6.13
C GLY A 123 8.47 15.56 6.62
N GLY A 124 7.78 16.33 5.80
CA GLY A 124 6.51 16.96 6.14
C GLY A 124 6.42 18.37 5.57
N ASP A 125 5.64 19.22 6.22
CA ASP A 125 5.54 20.66 5.88
C ASP A 125 6.04 21.52 7.05
N LEU A 126 6.23 22.82 6.84
CA LEU A 126 6.51 23.82 7.87
C LEU A 126 7.65 23.39 8.84
N ASP A 127 7.32 23.29 10.14
CA ASP A 127 8.23 22.88 11.22
C ASP A 127 8.68 21.41 11.11
N GLY A 128 7.98 20.61 10.31
CA GLY A 128 8.26 19.22 9.99
C GLY A 128 9.09 18.98 8.74
N PHE A 129 9.33 20.01 7.91
CA PHE A 129 9.92 19.87 6.57
C PHE A 129 11.26 19.12 6.53
N LYS A 130 12.08 19.22 7.59
CA LYS A 130 13.37 18.52 7.72
C LYS A 130 13.37 17.43 8.81
N LYS A 131 12.23 17.19 9.45
CA LYS A 131 12.18 16.36 10.66
C LYS A 131 12.24 14.87 10.34
N ILE A 132 12.82 14.15 11.29
CA ILE A 132 12.82 12.69 11.32
C ILE A 132 12.14 12.28 12.63
N ARG A 133 11.15 11.40 12.52
CA ARG A 133 10.35 10.92 13.64
C ARG A 133 10.40 9.40 13.66
N LYS A 134 10.39 8.83 14.86
CA LYS A 134 10.33 7.40 15.08
C LYS A 134 9.09 7.06 15.89
N PHE A 135 8.41 6.00 15.51
CA PHE A 135 7.40 5.36 16.33
C PHE A 135 7.83 3.92 16.54
N GLU A 136 8.25 3.59 17.75
CA GLU A 136 8.50 2.20 18.15
C GLU A 136 7.15 1.58 18.56
N PRO A 137 6.59 0.68 17.75
CA PRO A 137 5.31 0.08 18.09
C PRO A 137 5.40 -0.71 19.39
N CYS A 138 4.28 -0.87 20.07
CA CYS A 138 4.16 -1.64 21.29
C CYS A 138 2.89 -2.48 21.28
N GLU A 139 2.83 -3.45 22.19
CA GLU A 139 1.59 -4.17 22.47
C GLU A 139 0.45 -3.21 22.83
N PRO A 140 -0.82 -3.53 22.49
CA PRO A 140 -1.96 -2.64 22.73
C PRO A 140 -2.15 -2.19 24.19
N ASP A 141 -1.69 -2.99 25.16
CA ASP A 141 -1.77 -2.71 26.59
C ASP A 141 -0.65 -1.78 27.11
N ARG A 142 0.33 -1.45 26.27
CA ARG A 142 1.44 -0.54 26.59
C ARG A 142 1.25 0.84 25.97
N PHE A 143 1.96 1.80 26.54
CA PHE A 143 2.02 3.16 26.00
C PHE A 143 3.30 3.35 25.18
N CYS A 144 3.12 3.50 23.86
CA CYS A 144 4.12 3.97 22.92
C CYS A 144 3.59 5.18 22.16
N ASP A 145 4.49 6.10 21.83
CA ASP A 145 4.19 7.37 21.17
C ASP A 145 5.33 7.76 20.21
N TRP A 146 5.09 8.77 19.38
CA TRP A 146 6.11 9.29 18.47
C TRP A 146 7.24 9.99 19.23
N VAL A 147 8.45 9.78 18.74
CA VAL A 147 9.66 10.46 19.19
C VAL A 147 10.26 11.22 18.01
N GLU A 148 10.31 12.54 18.12
CA GLU A 148 11.05 13.37 17.17
C GLU A 148 12.54 13.35 17.51
N LEU A 149 13.38 13.07 16.50
CA LEU A 149 14.82 13.08 16.67
C LEU A 149 15.32 14.52 16.80
N LYS A 150 16.29 14.73 17.69
CA LYS A 150 16.86 16.06 17.99
C LYS A 150 18.28 16.24 17.49
N ASP A 151 18.95 15.14 17.23
CA ASP A 151 20.37 15.02 16.88
C ASP A 151 20.59 14.78 15.38
N VAL A 152 19.54 14.39 14.65
CA VAL A 152 19.59 14.12 13.22
C VAL A 152 18.35 14.71 12.54
N GLU A 153 18.58 15.42 11.44
CA GLU A 153 17.55 15.99 10.56
C GLU A 153 17.94 15.76 9.10
N LEU A 154 16.98 15.91 8.19
CA LEU A 154 17.25 15.88 6.75
C LEU A 154 18.06 17.13 6.34
N ILE A 155 19.03 16.94 5.46
CA ILE A 155 19.83 18.04 4.90
C ILE A 155 18.94 18.90 4.00
N ASN A 156 18.23 18.27 3.05
CA ASN A 156 17.19 18.92 2.27
C ASN A 156 15.83 18.67 2.93
N GLY A 157 14.99 19.71 3.00
CA GLY A 157 13.62 19.52 3.44
C GLY A 157 12.83 18.80 2.36
N ARG A 158 11.91 17.92 2.77
CA ARG A 158 11.24 16.99 1.87
C ARG A 158 9.73 16.95 2.13
N TRP A 159 8.99 17.29 1.07
CA TRP A 159 7.55 17.17 0.93
C TRP A 159 7.33 16.30 -0.32
N TYR A 160 6.57 15.21 -0.23
CA TYR A 160 6.38 14.21 -1.30
C TYR A 160 7.65 13.44 -1.70
N ALA A 161 8.45 13.04 -0.71
CA ALA A 161 9.56 12.12 -0.93
C ALA A 161 9.11 10.66 -0.83
N THR A 162 9.98 9.74 -1.24
CA THR A 162 9.76 8.29 -1.06
C THR A 162 10.88 7.68 -0.25
N ASN A 163 10.53 6.85 0.74
CA ASN A 163 11.50 6.06 1.50
C ASN A 163 11.55 4.63 0.98
N GLN A 164 12.75 4.04 0.93
CA GLN A 164 12.95 2.63 0.60
C GLN A 164 14.01 2.05 1.52
N ILE A 165 13.77 0.86 2.07
CA ILE A 165 14.76 0.14 2.87
C ILE A 165 15.73 -0.57 1.94
N LEU A 166 17.01 -0.54 2.29
CA LEU A 166 18.13 -1.10 1.54
C LEU A 166 18.56 -2.47 2.09
N PRO A 167 19.39 -3.24 1.36
CA PRO A 167 19.81 -4.58 1.78
C PRO A 167 20.48 -4.64 3.16
N ASP A 168 21.14 -3.57 3.58
CA ASP A 168 21.82 -3.46 4.88
C ASP A 168 20.91 -2.94 6.02
N GLY A 169 19.64 -2.66 5.73
CA GLY A 169 18.67 -2.13 6.68
C GLY A 169 18.70 -0.60 6.84
N THR A 170 19.58 0.10 6.13
CA THR A 170 19.50 1.56 6.02
C THR A 170 18.33 1.96 5.12
N VAL A 171 17.89 3.22 5.21
CA VAL A 171 16.78 3.75 4.41
C VAL A 171 17.31 4.84 3.49
N ILE A 172 17.02 4.72 2.20
CA ILE A 172 17.19 5.82 1.24
C ILE A 172 15.91 6.65 1.19
N ILE A 173 16.06 7.97 1.14
CA ILE A 173 14.98 8.95 1.01
C ILE A 173 15.20 9.68 -0.32
N VAL A 174 14.24 9.54 -1.24
CA VAL A 174 14.37 9.96 -2.64
C VAL A 174 13.41 11.10 -2.94
N GLY A 175 13.95 12.18 -3.48
CA GLY A 175 13.16 13.28 -4.04
C GLY A 175 12.39 14.12 -3.02
N GLY A 176 11.34 14.76 -3.51
CA GLY A 176 10.53 15.73 -2.79
C GLY A 176 10.46 17.05 -3.55
N ARG A 177 9.45 17.87 -3.25
CA ARG A 177 9.17 19.12 -3.96
C ARG A 177 10.40 20.04 -3.94
N GLY A 178 10.89 20.40 -5.13
CA GLY A 178 12.10 21.22 -5.30
C GLY A 178 13.39 20.55 -4.81
N THR A 179 13.40 19.24 -4.62
CA THR A 179 14.53 18.48 -4.07
C THR A 179 14.87 17.29 -4.98
N ASN A 180 15.87 17.48 -5.84
CA ASN A 180 16.34 16.48 -6.80
C ASN A 180 17.55 15.70 -6.26
N THR A 181 17.46 15.25 -5.01
CA THR A 181 18.55 14.57 -4.30
C THR A 181 18.06 13.30 -3.61
N VAL A 182 18.99 12.41 -3.29
CA VAL A 182 18.80 11.31 -2.34
C VAL A 182 19.56 11.56 -1.04
N GLU A 183 19.02 11.06 0.06
CA GLU A 183 19.65 11.06 1.39
C GLU A 183 19.45 9.70 2.07
N TYR A 184 20.21 9.44 3.14
CA TYR A 184 20.22 8.15 3.83
C TYR A 184 19.99 8.29 5.32
N TYR A 185 19.24 7.34 5.89
CA TYR A 185 19.06 7.18 7.33
C TYR A 185 19.51 5.78 7.81
N PRO A 186 20.39 5.69 8.81
CA PRO A 186 21.18 6.78 9.38
C PRO A 186 22.11 7.41 8.31
N PRO A 187 22.57 8.66 8.52
CA PRO A 187 23.51 9.30 7.60
C PRO A 187 24.78 8.45 7.40
N ARG A 188 25.21 8.29 6.16
CA ARG A 188 26.41 7.52 5.82
C ARG A 188 27.66 8.26 6.28
N LYS A 189 28.57 7.57 6.98
CA LYS A 189 29.83 8.17 7.46
C LYS A 189 30.73 8.72 6.35
N THR A 190 30.65 8.13 5.16
CA THR A 190 31.47 8.47 3.99
C THR A 190 30.87 9.58 3.14
N GLN A 191 29.62 9.99 3.39
CA GLN A 191 28.89 10.97 2.59
C GLN A 191 28.28 12.02 3.52
N ASN A 192 28.87 13.22 3.51
CA ASN A 192 28.34 14.37 4.24
C ASN A 192 27.16 14.98 3.47
N GLY A 193 26.00 14.32 3.56
CA GLY A 193 24.71 14.90 3.20
C GLY A 193 24.07 14.37 1.92
N ALA A 194 23.20 15.20 1.34
CA ALA A 194 22.39 14.86 0.19
C ALA A 194 23.21 14.72 -1.10
N VAL A 195 22.83 13.75 -1.93
CA VAL A 195 23.50 13.45 -3.20
C VAL A 195 22.55 13.75 -4.35
N GLU A 196 23.03 14.50 -5.35
CA GLU A 196 22.24 14.86 -6.52
C GLU A 196 21.80 13.62 -7.30
N LEU A 197 20.51 13.56 -7.64
CA LEU A 197 19.93 12.60 -8.57
C LEU A 197 19.31 13.38 -9.73
N LYS A 198 20.13 13.68 -10.75
CA LYS A 198 19.76 14.51 -11.90
C LYS A 198 18.49 14.04 -12.61
N PHE A 199 18.29 12.72 -12.65
CA PHE A 199 17.08 12.10 -13.20
C PHE A 199 15.78 12.77 -12.71
N LEU A 200 15.68 13.12 -11.43
CA LEU A 200 14.46 13.75 -10.89
C LEU A 200 14.20 15.15 -11.47
N ALA A 201 15.26 15.90 -11.76
CA ALA A 201 15.15 17.21 -12.43
C ALA A 201 14.82 17.05 -13.92
N GLU A 202 15.32 16.00 -14.57
CA GLU A 202 15.10 15.74 -16.00
C GLU A 202 13.67 15.30 -16.32
N VAL A 203 12.98 14.71 -15.35
CA VAL A 203 11.58 14.25 -15.46
C VAL A 203 10.58 15.19 -14.78
N GLU A 204 11.06 16.32 -14.24
CA GLU A 204 10.20 17.37 -13.72
C GLU A 204 9.44 18.06 -14.87
N ASP A 205 8.20 18.42 -14.63
CA ASP A 205 7.37 19.15 -15.57
C ASP A 205 6.59 20.28 -14.89
N ASN A 206 5.74 20.98 -15.65
CA ASN A 206 5.03 22.17 -15.17
C ASN A 206 3.95 21.86 -14.11
N GLN A 207 3.57 20.60 -13.90
CA GLN A 207 2.63 20.19 -12.86
C GLN A 207 3.27 19.34 -11.75
N MET A 208 4.58 19.13 -11.83
CA MET A 208 5.40 18.41 -10.86
C MET A 208 5.12 16.90 -10.82
N ASP A 209 4.92 16.24 -11.96
CA ASP A 209 4.71 14.78 -12.04
C ASP A 209 5.91 13.91 -11.62
N ASN A 210 6.91 14.44 -10.90
CA ASN A 210 8.06 13.70 -10.40
C ASN A 210 8.02 13.43 -8.88
N LEU A 211 6.94 13.83 -8.20
CA LEU A 211 6.79 13.75 -6.74
C LEU A 211 6.25 12.40 -6.28
N TYR A 212 6.65 11.93 -5.09
CA TYR A 212 6.50 10.53 -4.66
C TYR A 212 6.97 9.53 -5.75
N PRO A 213 8.26 9.58 -6.15
CA PRO A 213 8.79 8.64 -7.13
C PRO A 213 8.57 7.20 -6.67
N TYR A 214 8.25 6.29 -7.59
CA TYR A 214 8.11 4.87 -7.26
C TYR A 214 9.50 4.26 -7.15
N VAL A 215 9.88 3.86 -5.94
CA VAL A 215 11.21 3.30 -5.65
C VAL A 215 11.03 1.85 -5.23
N HIS A 216 11.59 0.92 -6.01
CA HIS A 216 11.58 -0.51 -5.71
C HIS A 216 13.01 -1.04 -5.61
N LEU A 217 13.36 -1.67 -4.48
CA LEU A 217 14.62 -2.41 -4.36
C LEU A 217 14.58 -3.68 -5.22
N LEU A 218 15.47 -3.81 -6.19
CA LEU A 218 15.58 -5.00 -7.04
C LEU A 218 16.47 -6.07 -6.38
N PRO A 219 16.31 -7.35 -6.72
CA PRO A 219 17.09 -8.44 -6.12
C PRO A 219 18.57 -8.44 -6.51
N ASN A 220 18.97 -7.61 -7.48
CA ASN A 220 20.37 -7.33 -7.81
C ASN A 220 20.98 -6.21 -6.92
N SER A 221 20.30 -5.79 -5.86
CA SER A 221 20.68 -4.71 -4.93
C SER A 221 20.62 -3.29 -5.49
N HIS A 222 20.13 -3.10 -6.72
CA HIS A 222 19.91 -1.76 -7.28
C HIS A 222 18.46 -1.31 -7.07
N LEU A 223 18.19 -0.03 -7.29
CA LEU A 223 16.85 0.54 -7.17
C LEU A 223 16.25 0.80 -8.56
N PHE A 224 15.04 0.34 -8.79
CA PHE A 224 14.20 0.86 -9.87
C PHE A 224 13.54 2.14 -9.36
N ILE A 225 13.87 3.29 -9.95
CA ILE A 225 13.28 4.59 -9.62
C ILE A 225 12.47 5.05 -10.82
N PHE A 226 11.16 5.20 -10.66
CA PHE A 226 10.25 5.73 -11.66
C PHE A 226 9.67 7.06 -11.20
N ALA A 227 9.66 8.03 -12.10
CA ALA A 227 9.08 9.35 -11.88
C ALA A 227 8.51 9.88 -13.22
N ASN A 228 7.39 10.60 -13.15
CA ASN A 228 6.63 11.04 -14.31
C ASN A 228 6.21 9.85 -15.19
N ASN A 229 6.91 9.61 -16.28
CA ASN A 229 6.68 8.51 -17.20
C ASN A 229 7.97 7.75 -17.57
N LYS A 230 9.08 8.01 -16.87
CA LYS A 230 10.39 7.40 -17.12
C LYS A 230 10.89 6.67 -15.88
N ALA A 231 11.87 5.79 -16.09
CA ALA A 231 12.54 5.11 -15.00
C ALA A 231 14.05 4.97 -15.23
N VAL A 232 14.77 4.79 -14.13
CA VAL A 232 16.20 4.49 -14.10
C VAL A 232 16.50 3.36 -13.12
N MET A 233 17.56 2.60 -13.39
CA MET A 233 18.19 1.74 -12.39
C MET A 233 19.29 2.54 -11.71
N TYR A 234 19.18 2.67 -10.39
CA TYR A 234 20.09 3.47 -9.57
C TYR A 234 20.91 2.56 -8.65
N ASP A 235 22.22 2.71 -8.73
CA ASP A 235 23.17 2.11 -7.81
C ASP A 235 23.31 3.01 -6.59
N HIS A 236 22.75 2.56 -5.46
CA HIS A 236 22.74 3.32 -4.22
C HIS A 236 24.09 3.29 -3.49
N GLU A 237 25.02 2.40 -3.82
CA GLU A 237 26.34 2.36 -3.18
C GLU A 237 27.24 3.46 -3.80
N ASP A 238 27.29 3.48 -5.12
CA ASP A 238 28.06 4.46 -5.89
C ASP A 238 27.32 5.77 -6.17
N ASN A 239 26.03 5.84 -5.84
CA ASN A 239 25.12 6.95 -6.11
C ASN A 239 25.07 7.37 -7.59
N LYS A 240 24.89 6.41 -8.49
CA LYS A 240 24.85 6.66 -9.94
C LYS A 240 23.70 5.95 -10.62
N VAL A 241 23.15 6.58 -11.65
CA VAL A 241 22.27 5.88 -12.60
C VAL A 241 23.14 4.95 -13.45
N ILE A 242 22.78 3.67 -13.51
CA ILE A 242 23.51 2.64 -14.27
C ILE A 242 22.73 2.12 -15.47
N HIS A 243 21.44 2.41 -15.56
CA HIS A 243 20.59 2.03 -16.68
C HIS A 243 19.40 2.99 -16.78
N GLU A 244 18.99 3.32 -18.00
CA GLU A 244 17.77 4.05 -18.32
C GLU A 244 16.78 3.06 -18.95
N TYR A 245 15.54 3.05 -18.46
CA TYR A 245 14.49 2.21 -19.01
C TYR A 245 13.76 2.94 -20.15
N PRO A 246 13.09 2.21 -21.07
CA PRO A 246 12.20 2.85 -22.03
C PRO A 246 11.11 3.67 -21.34
N GLU A 247 10.65 4.73 -21.99
CA GLU A 247 9.53 5.53 -21.53
C GLU A 247 8.24 4.69 -21.46
N LEU A 248 7.49 4.84 -20.37
CA LEU A 248 6.16 4.26 -20.24
C LEU A 248 5.16 5.16 -20.96
N LEU A 249 4.61 4.69 -22.07
CA LEU A 249 3.59 5.43 -22.80
C LEU A 249 2.29 5.55 -21.99
N GLY A 250 1.48 6.55 -22.34
CA GLY A 250 0.23 6.85 -21.65
C GLY A 250 0.36 7.89 -20.53
N GLY A 251 1.38 8.75 -20.59
CA GLY A 251 1.45 9.95 -19.74
C GLY A 251 2.02 9.73 -18.32
N PRO A 252 2.03 10.80 -17.52
CA PRO A 252 2.58 10.81 -16.16
C PRO A 252 1.83 9.88 -15.19
N ARG A 253 2.55 9.26 -14.27
CA ARG A 253 1.99 8.31 -13.28
C ARG A 253 2.20 8.72 -11.83
N ASN A 254 3.04 9.70 -11.52
CA ASN A 254 3.30 10.13 -10.15
C ASN A 254 2.44 11.35 -9.80
N TYR A 255 2.47 11.83 -8.55
CA TYR A 255 1.69 13.02 -8.16
C TYR A 255 2.02 14.20 -9.08
N PRO A 256 1.04 14.98 -9.57
CA PRO A 256 -0.40 14.91 -9.27
C PRO A 256 -1.22 13.97 -10.16
N SER A 257 -0.68 13.43 -11.26
CA SER A 257 -1.43 12.51 -12.12
C SER A 257 -1.75 11.17 -11.46
N ALA A 258 -0.90 10.68 -10.54
CA ALA A 258 -1.22 9.67 -9.53
C ALA A 258 -1.86 8.36 -10.02
N GLY A 259 -1.10 7.59 -10.80
CA GLY A 259 -1.26 6.15 -10.87
C GLY A 259 -0.79 5.46 -9.59
N SER A 260 -0.44 4.19 -9.69
CA SER A 260 0.22 3.42 -8.62
C SER A 260 1.18 2.40 -9.21
N SER A 261 2.10 1.91 -8.38
CA SER A 261 3.09 0.93 -8.76
C SER A 261 3.26 -0.19 -7.73
N VAL A 262 3.61 -1.37 -8.21
CA VAL A 262 3.99 -2.52 -7.40
C VAL A 262 5.11 -3.31 -8.06
N MET A 263 5.98 -3.91 -7.24
CA MET A 263 6.84 -5.00 -7.66
C MET A 263 6.15 -6.32 -7.31
N LEU A 264 5.96 -7.19 -8.31
CA LEU A 264 5.36 -8.50 -8.11
C LEU A 264 6.20 -9.37 -7.17
N ALA A 265 5.59 -10.43 -6.66
CA ALA A 265 6.25 -11.32 -5.71
C ALA A 265 7.58 -11.85 -6.27
N LEU A 266 8.65 -11.75 -5.49
CA LEU A 266 9.90 -12.43 -5.84
C LEU A 266 9.75 -13.93 -5.51
N ASP A 267 10.12 -14.78 -6.46
CA ASP A 267 10.04 -16.23 -6.32
C ASP A 267 11.20 -16.94 -7.03
N GLY A 268 11.19 -18.29 -6.97
CA GLY A 268 12.15 -19.11 -7.70
C GLY A 268 13.60 -18.88 -7.26
N ASP A 269 14.44 -18.46 -8.21
CA ASP A 269 15.85 -18.11 -7.96
C ASP A 269 16.06 -16.63 -7.59
N PHE A 270 14.96 -15.88 -7.45
CA PHE A 270 14.89 -14.48 -7.06
C PHE A 270 15.64 -13.51 -7.99
N LYS A 271 15.91 -13.86 -9.25
CA LYS A 271 16.63 -12.95 -10.18
C LYS A 271 15.70 -12.07 -11.02
N THR A 272 14.45 -12.47 -11.16
CA THR A 272 13.46 -11.77 -11.98
C THR A 272 12.63 -10.85 -11.09
N ALA A 273 12.70 -9.54 -11.33
CA ALA A 273 11.81 -8.58 -10.72
C ALA A 273 10.91 -7.95 -11.78
N VAL A 274 9.60 -8.01 -11.55
CA VAL A 274 8.61 -7.46 -12.46
C VAL A 274 7.93 -6.28 -11.78
N ILE A 275 7.94 -5.13 -12.45
CA ILE A 275 7.27 -3.92 -12.00
C ILE A 275 5.99 -3.74 -12.82
N VAL A 276 4.90 -3.42 -12.15
CA VAL A 276 3.63 -3.04 -12.77
C VAL A 276 3.28 -1.62 -12.33
N ILE A 277 2.89 -0.77 -13.27
CA ILE A 277 2.47 0.62 -13.04
C ILE A 277 1.16 0.84 -13.77
N CYS A 278 0.14 1.30 -13.07
CA CYS A 278 -1.22 1.40 -13.58
C CYS A 278 -1.86 2.75 -13.30
N GLY A 279 -2.72 3.19 -14.22
CA GLY A 279 -3.59 4.34 -14.03
C GLY A 279 -2.85 5.67 -14.02
N GLY A 280 -3.52 6.70 -13.55
CA GLY A 280 -3.05 8.08 -13.58
C GLY A 280 -3.94 8.97 -14.43
N ALA A 281 -3.66 10.26 -14.44
CA ALA A 281 -4.43 11.27 -15.14
C ALA A 281 -3.72 11.80 -16.38
N GLU A 282 -4.51 12.33 -17.30
CA GLU A 282 -4.02 13.07 -18.45
C GLU A 282 -3.16 14.26 -18.03
N TYR A 283 -2.02 14.45 -18.71
CA TYR A 283 -1.17 15.61 -18.47
C TYR A 283 -1.95 16.91 -18.75
N GLY A 284 -1.77 17.93 -17.89
CA GLY A 284 -2.47 19.21 -18.00
C GLY A 284 -3.80 19.27 -17.27
N ALA A 285 -4.43 18.13 -16.93
CA ALA A 285 -5.68 18.12 -16.15
C ALA A 285 -5.51 18.82 -14.78
N PHE A 286 -4.33 18.70 -14.15
CA PHE A 286 -4.03 19.39 -12.90
C PHE A 286 -3.86 20.91 -13.11
N ILE A 287 -3.14 21.32 -14.15
CA ILE A 287 -2.92 22.73 -14.50
C ILE A 287 -4.23 23.45 -14.76
N GLU A 288 -5.11 22.82 -15.53
CA GLU A 288 -6.41 23.35 -15.93
C GLU A 288 -7.46 23.22 -14.80
N ARG A 289 -7.13 22.52 -13.72
CA ARG A 289 -8.05 22.15 -12.64
C ARG A 289 -9.30 21.42 -13.15
N SER A 290 -9.11 20.56 -14.15
CA SER A 290 -10.19 19.76 -14.71
C SER A 290 -10.49 18.58 -13.80
N THR A 291 -11.69 18.57 -13.22
CA THR A 291 -12.17 17.48 -12.36
C THR A 291 -12.74 16.31 -13.16
N ASP A 292 -13.14 16.55 -14.41
CA ASP A 292 -13.95 15.62 -15.19
C ASP A 292 -13.16 14.92 -16.31
N THR A 293 -11.90 15.33 -16.55
CA THR A 293 -11.01 14.65 -17.48
C THR A 293 -10.87 13.18 -17.08
N PRO A 294 -11.19 12.21 -17.97
CA PRO A 294 -11.11 10.80 -17.63
C PRO A 294 -9.70 10.37 -17.22
N ALA A 295 -9.61 9.58 -16.16
CA ALA A 295 -8.39 8.90 -15.78
C ALA A 295 -8.04 7.80 -16.79
N HIS A 296 -6.77 7.42 -16.84
CA HIS A 296 -6.29 6.38 -17.73
C HIS A 296 -6.49 4.99 -17.14
N GLY A 297 -6.82 4.02 -18.00
CA GLY A 297 -6.88 2.60 -17.67
C GLY A 297 -5.56 1.87 -17.89
N SER A 298 -4.59 2.49 -18.57
CA SER A 298 -3.38 1.82 -19.02
C SER A 298 -2.49 1.36 -17.88
N CYS A 299 -1.91 0.18 -18.07
CA CYS A 299 -0.97 -0.49 -17.19
C CYS A 299 0.26 -0.94 -17.98
N GLY A 300 1.45 -0.57 -17.51
CA GLY A 300 2.72 -1.08 -18.01
C GLY A 300 3.29 -2.14 -17.08
N ARG A 301 3.72 -3.27 -17.64
CA ARG A 301 4.46 -4.33 -16.97
C ARG A 301 5.86 -4.44 -17.58
N ILE A 302 6.90 -4.42 -16.75
CA ILE A 302 8.30 -4.53 -17.20
C ILE A 302 9.08 -5.50 -16.32
N ILE A 303 9.92 -6.33 -16.94
CA ILE A 303 10.91 -7.12 -16.21
C ILE A 303 12.12 -6.22 -15.97
N ALA A 304 12.19 -5.60 -14.80
CA ALA A 304 13.19 -4.56 -14.48
C ALA A 304 14.63 -5.09 -14.40
N THR A 305 14.82 -6.40 -14.23
CA THR A 305 16.13 -7.06 -14.23
C THR A 305 16.50 -7.69 -15.57
N ASP A 306 15.64 -7.58 -16.60
CA ASP A 306 15.99 -8.00 -17.95
C ASP A 306 17.10 -7.10 -18.53
N PRO A 307 18.10 -7.64 -19.25
CA PRO A 307 19.13 -6.82 -19.90
C PRO A 307 18.59 -5.84 -20.96
N ASN A 308 17.44 -6.12 -21.57
CA ASN A 308 16.77 -5.30 -22.56
C ASN A 308 15.28 -5.15 -22.18
N PRO A 309 14.98 -4.40 -21.11
CA PRO A 309 13.65 -4.37 -20.53
C PRO A 309 12.67 -3.63 -21.45
N VAL A 310 11.46 -4.18 -21.60
CA VAL A 310 10.39 -3.62 -22.44
C VAL A 310 9.07 -3.57 -21.68
N TRP A 311 8.27 -2.53 -21.95
CA TRP A 311 6.92 -2.41 -21.41
C TRP A 311 5.93 -3.28 -22.17
N GLU A 312 5.28 -4.20 -21.47
CA GLU A 312 4.07 -4.91 -21.92
C GLU A 312 2.86 -4.12 -21.42
N MET A 313 2.07 -3.59 -22.35
CA MET A 313 0.93 -2.73 -22.05
C MET A 313 -0.38 -3.53 -22.05
N GLU A 314 -1.23 -3.26 -21.05
CA GLU A 314 -2.61 -3.72 -20.96
C GLU A 314 -3.48 -2.61 -20.38
N ASP A 315 -4.80 -2.74 -20.48
CA ASP A 315 -5.73 -1.80 -19.87
C ASP A 315 -6.51 -2.46 -18.73
N MET A 316 -6.65 -1.75 -17.61
CA MET A 316 -7.64 -2.04 -16.59
C MET A 316 -9.06 -1.94 -17.18
N PRO A 317 -10.06 -2.57 -16.54
CA PRO A 317 -11.46 -2.49 -16.98
C PRO A 317 -12.04 -1.07 -17.04
N PHE A 318 -11.44 -0.12 -16.32
CA PHE A 318 -11.79 1.30 -16.30
C PHE A 318 -10.60 2.13 -15.83
N GLY A 319 -10.63 3.43 -16.15
CA GLY A 319 -9.60 4.38 -15.73
C GLY A 319 -9.56 4.58 -14.22
N ARG A 320 -8.36 4.78 -13.66
CA ARG A 320 -8.19 5.04 -12.22
C ARG A 320 -7.06 6.03 -11.96
N VAL A 321 -7.37 7.09 -11.24
CA VAL A 321 -6.42 7.99 -10.58
C VAL A 321 -6.57 7.86 -9.08
N MET A 322 -5.50 8.10 -8.32
CA MET A 322 -5.47 7.99 -6.86
C MET A 322 -5.72 6.58 -6.32
N GLY A 323 -5.48 5.54 -7.12
CA GLY A 323 -5.64 4.15 -6.69
C GLY A 323 -4.44 3.62 -5.93
N ASP A 324 -4.64 2.67 -5.02
CA ASP A 324 -3.57 1.93 -4.34
C ASP A 324 -3.41 0.54 -4.97
N MET A 325 -2.17 0.07 -5.14
CA MET A 325 -1.84 -1.31 -5.51
C MET A 325 -1.26 -2.08 -4.32
N VAL A 326 -2.04 -3.00 -3.77
CA VAL A 326 -1.69 -3.77 -2.57
C VAL A 326 -1.36 -5.21 -2.95
N MET A 327 -0.16 -5.68 -2.60
CA MET A 327 0.20 -7.10 -2.75
C MET A 327 -0.62 -7.96 -1.77
N LEU A 328 -1.28 -8.99 -2.28
CA LEU A 328 -2.02 -9.95 -1.47
C LEU A 328 -1.15 -11.17 -1.14
N PRO A 329 -1.45 -11.93 -0.07
CA PRO A 329 -0.74 -13.16 0.27
C PRO A 329 -0.77 -14.22 -0.86
N THR A 330 -1.73 -14.15 -1.77
CA THR A 330 -1.80 -15.05 -2.94
C THR A 330 -0.73 -14.75 -3.98
N GLY A 331 -0.13 -13.55 -3.96
CA GLY A 331 0.72 -13.04 -5.05
C GLY A 331 -0.04 -12.19 -6.07
N ASP A 332 -1.37 -12.17 -5.99
CA ASP A 332 -2.20 -11.23 -6.74
C ASP A 332 -2.04 -9.80 -6.20
N VAL A 333 -2.44 -8.83 -7.01
CA VAL A 333 -2.44 -7.41 -6.63
C VAL A 333 -3.88 -6.90 -6.58
N LEU A 334 -4.27 -6.29 -5.47
CA LEU A 334 -5.53 -5.57 -5.37
C LEU A 334 -5.30 -4.10 -5.77
N ILE A 335 -6.04 -3.63 -6.77
CA ILE A 335 -6.12 -2.22 -7.17
C ILE A 335 -7.41 -1.64 -6.61
N ILE A 336 -7.32 -0.71 -5.66
CA ILE A 336 -8.45 -0.17 -4.89
C ILE A 336 -8.31 1.34 -4.68
N ASN A 337 -9.31 2.02 -4.12
CA ASN A 337 -9.34 3.48 -3.93
C ASN A 337 -9.35 4.31 -5.22
N GLY A 338 -9.58 5.61 -5.08
CA GLY A 338 -9.42 6.60 -6.11
C GLY A 338 -10.68 6.92 -6.90
N ALA A 339 -10.45 7.56 -8.04
CA ALA A 339 -11.46 8.19 -8.88
C ALA A 339 -11.25 7.78 -10.35
N GLN A 340 -12.29 7.96 -11.17
CA GLN A 340 -12.23 7.70 -12.61
C GLN A 340 -12.03 8.98 -13.43
N SER A 341 -12.05 10.15 -12.78
CA SER A 341 -11.80 11.44 -13.42
C SER A 341 -11.02 12.41 -12.51
N GLY A 342 -10.27 13.31 -13.14
CA GLY A 342 -9.51 14.37 -12.47
C GLY A 342 -8.10 13.95 -12.06
N THR A 343 -7.57 14.54 -10.99
CA THR A 343 -6.19 14.39 -10.52
C THR A 343 -6.10 14.32 -8.98
N GLN A 344 -4.93 14.01 -8.42
CA GLN A 344 -4.69 14.28 -7.00
C GLN A 344 -4.67 15.78 -6.71
N GLY A 345 -5.05 16.16 -5.48
CA GLY A 345 -5.15 17.54 -5.03
C GLY A 345 -6.54 17.90 -4.51
N PHE A 346 -6.64 19.07 -3.89
CA PHE A 346 -7.89 19.50 -3.26
C PHE A 346 -8.93 19.95 -4.27
N GLU A 347 -10.12 19.35 -4.20
CA GLU A 347 -11.24 19.55 -5.12
C GLU A 347 -10.92 19.17 -6.59
N MET A 348 -10.00 18.22 -6.80
CA MET A 348 -9.46 17.93 -8.14
C MET A 348 -9.93 16.62 -8.78
N GLY A 349 -10.73 15.81 -8.09
CA GLY A 349 -11.21 14.51 -8.58
C GLY A 349 -12.72 14.37 -8.49
N SER A 350 -13.31 13.69 -9.48
CA SER A 350 -14.73 13.36 -9.53
C SER A 350 -14.94 11.91 -9.98
N ASN A 351 -16.20 11.43 -9.98
CA ASN A 351 -16.55 10.06 -10.37
C ASN A 351 -15.78 8.97 -9.58
N PRO A 352 -16.09 8.75 -8.28
CA PRO A 352 -15.38 7.80 -7.43
C PRO A 352 -15.32 6.39 -8.00
N CYS A 353 -14.15 5.76 -7.92
CA CYS A 353 -13.93 4.42 -8.44
C CYS A 353 -14.20 3.36 -7.36
N LEU A 354 -15.48 3.02 -7.19
CA LEU A 354 -15.96 2.17 -6.09
C LEU A 354 -15.63 0.68 -6.22
N ASN A 355 -15.42 0.19 -7.45
CA ASN A 355 -15.06 -1.20 -7.71
C ASN A 355 -13.55 -1.40 -7.54
N PRO A 356 -13.09 -2.32 -6.66
CA PRO A 356 -11.72 -2.79 -6.73
C PRO A 356 -11.50 -3.65 -7.99
N VAL A 357 -10.24 -3.81 -8.39
CA VAL A 357 -9.82 -4.70 -9.47
C VAL A 357 -8.73 -5.62 -8.94
N LEU A 358 -8.92 -6.93 -9.09
CA LEU A 358 -7.87 -7.92 -8.82
C LEU A 358 -7.03 -8.11 -10.08
N TYR A 359 -5.72 -7.92 -9.96
CA TYR A 359 -4.74 -8.23 -10.98
C TYR A 359 -4.02 -9.55 -10.65
N ARG A 360 -4.19 -10.55 -11.51
CA ARG A 360 -3.63 -11.90 -11.39
C ARG A 360 -2.44 -12.03 -12.34
N PRO A 361 -1.20 -11.86 -11.85
CA PRO A 361 -0.02 -11.75 -12.72
C PRO A 361 0.26 -12.99 -13.56
N ASP A 362 -0.13 -14.16 -13.07
CA ASP A 362 0.13 -15.46 -13.73
C ASP A 362 -0.90 -15.80 -14.82
N GLN A 363 -1.96 -14.99 -14.96
CA GLN A 363 -2.93 -15.18 -16.04
C GLN A 363 -2.41 -14.64 -17.37
N PRO A 364 -2.86 -15.18 -18.51
CA PRO A 364 -2.58 -14.62 -19.82
C PRO A 364 -3.06 -13.16 -19.93
N ILE A 365 -2.39 -12.40 -20.80
CA ILE A 365 -2.80 -11.05 -21.20
C ILE A 365 -4.30 -11.04 -21.57
N GLY A 366 -5.02 -10.02 -21.10
CA GLY A 366 -6.47 -9.89 -21.27
C GLY A 366 -7.33 -10.65 -20.26
N LEU A 367 -6.75 -11.53 -19.45
CA LEU A 367 -7.43 -12.26 -18.36
C LEU A 367 -6.87 -11.92 -16.97
N ARG A 368 -5.91 -11.00 -16.89
CA ARG A 368 -5.26 -10.63 -15.63
C ARG A 368 -6.16 -9.79 -14.72
N PHE A 369 -7.05 -8.98 -15.27
CA PHE A 369 -7.90 -8.07 -14.48
C PHE A 369 -9.29 -8.65 -14.23
N MET A 370 -9.73 -8.60 -12.99
CA MET A 370 -11.07 -9.01 -12.57
C MET A 370 -11.70 -7.95 -11.67
N THR A 371 -12.85 -7.41 -12.07
CA THR A 371 -13.62 -6.46 -11.27
C THR A 371 -14.23 -7.14 -10.04
N LEU A 372 -14.11 -6.50 -8.88
CA LEU A 372 -14.64 -6.99 -7.61
C LEU A 372 -15.85 -6.19 -7.13
N ASN A 373 -16.51 -6.71 -6.09
CA ASN A 373 -17.70 -6.10 -5.49
C ASN A 373 -17.44 -4.65 -5.05
N PRO A 374 -18.28 -3.67 -5.45
CA PRO A 374 -18.04 -2.26 -5.13
C PRO A 374 -18.28 -1.94 -3.65
N GLY A 375 -17.51 -0.96 -3.16
CA GLY A 375 -17.78 -0.31 -1.88
C GLY A 375 -18.84 0.78 -2.02
N THR A 376 -19.13 1.47 -0.91
CA THR A 376 -20.08 2.62 -0.90
C THR A 376 -19.45 3.95 -0.50
N VAL A 377 -18.20 3.91 -0.02
CA VAL A 377 -17.47 5.07 0.45
C VAL A 377 -16.49 5.54 -0.61
N PRO A 378 -16.61 6.78 -1.11
CA PRO A 378 -15.60 7.39 -1.97
C PRO A 378 -14.27 7.56 -1.23
N ARG A 379 -13.23 6.82 -1.66
CA ARG A 379 -11.88 6.93 -1.11
C ARG A 379 -11.03 7.74 -2.09
N MET A 380 -11.08 9.05 -1.95
CA MET A 380 -10.52 10.03 -2.89
C MET A 380 -9.06 10.40 -2.50
N TYR A 381 -8.63 11.62 -2.81
CA TYR A 381 -7.31 12.15 -2.44
C TYR A 381 -7.03 12.03 -0.93
N HIS A 382 -5.82 11.60 -0.56
CA HIS A 382 -5.43 11.21 0.81
C HIS A 382 -6.11 9.94 1.36
N SER A 383 -6.64 9.06 0.52
CA SER A 383 -6.96 7.70 0.95
C SER A 383 -5.72 6.79 0.95
N THR A 384 -5.81 5.68 1.68
CA THR A 384 -4.76 4.68 1.80
C THR A 384 -5.34 3.27 1.80
N ALA A 385 -4.52 2.28 1.44
CA ALA A 385 -4.86 0.87 1.60
C ALA A 385 -3.67 0.04 2.11
N ASN A 386 -3.90 -0.91 3.04
CA ASN A 386 -2.86 -1.81 3.56
C ASN A 386 -3.37 -3.24 3.74
N LEU A 387 -2.53 -4.22 3.40
CA LEU A 387 -2.77 -5.61 3.75
C LEU A 387 -2.72 -5.80 5.28
N LEU A 388 -3.74 -6.46 5.83
CA LEU A 388 -3.81 -6.84 7.24
C LEU A 388 -3.29 -8.27 7.48
N PRO A 389 -2.84 -8.60 8.71
CA PRO A 389 -2.36 -9.93 9.06
C PRO A 389 -3.40 -11.05 8.88
N ASP A 390 -4.70 -10.72 8.91
CA ASP A 390 -5.77 -11.69 8.67
C ASP A 390 -6.13 -11.87 7.17
N GLY A 391 -5.39 -11.21 6.28
CA GLY A 391 -5.57 -11.28 4.82
C GLY A 391 -6.61 -10.31 4.26
N ARG A 392 -7.29 -9.51 5.09
CA ARG A 392 -8.14 -8.41 4.59
C ARG A 392 -7.27 -7.23 4.15
N VAL A 393 -7.85 -6.27 3.43
CA VAL A 393 -7.21 -4.99 3.10
C VAL A 393 -7.94 -3.88 3.84
N LEU A 394 -7.23 -3.13 4.69
CA LEU A 394 -7.76 -1.96 5.40
C LEU A 394 -7.76 -0.75 4.48
N LEU A 395 -8.83 0.05 4.56
CA LEU A 395 -8.97 1.35 3.92
C LEU A 395 -9.17 2.44 4.97
N ALA A 396 -8.44 3.55 4.80
CA ALA A 396 -8.54 4.74 5.64
C ALA A 396 -8.46 6.02 4.77
N GLY A 397 -8.74 7.18 5.39
CA GLY A 397 -8.93 8.44 4.64
C GLY A 397 -10.19 8.39 3.78
N SER A 398 -10.50 9.31 2.90
CA SER A 398 -9.75 10.44 2.35
C SER A 398 -10.06 11.78 3.01
N ASN A 399 -9.27 12.79 2.64
CA ASN A 399 -9.65 14.19 2.81
C ASN A 399 -9.31 14.99 1.54
N PRO A 400 -10.25 15.12 0.58
CA PRO A 400 -10.02 15.86 -0.66
C PRO A 400 -10.09 17.39 -0.49
N HIS A 401 -10.02 17.89 0.75
CA HIS A 401 -10.23 19.29 1.11
C HIS A 401 -9.01 19.86 1.85
N TYR A 402 -8.80 21.18 1.74
CA TYR A 402 -7.68 21.84 2.41
C TYR A 402 -7.71 21.72 3.95
N LEU A 403 -8.91 21.80 4.55
CA LEU A 403 -9.21 21.53 5.96
C LEU A 403 -10.35 20.49 6.03
N TYR A 404 -10.66 19.99 7.23
CA TYR A 404 -11.81 19.10 7.39
C TYR A 404 -13.12 19.73 6.92
N ASN A 405 -13.80 19.03 6.02
CA ASN A 405 -15.12 19.39 5.52
C ASN A 405 -16.00 18.14 5.44
N PHE A 406 -16.96 18.05 6.35
CA PHE A 406 -17.85 16.90 6.47
C PHE A 406 -19.17 17.07 5.70
N ALA A 407 -19.37 18.20 5.02
CA ALA A 407 -20.62 18.56 4.34
C ALA A 407 -20.47 18.71 2.81
N ALA A 408 -19.33 18.29 2.26
CA ALA A 408 -19.07 18.28 0.82
C ALA A 408 -19.68 17.05 0.12
N GLU A 409 -19.61 17.04 -1.22
CA GLU A 409 -19.99 15.87 -2.04
C GLU A 409 -19.14 14.63 -1.70
N PHE A 410 -17.83 14.83 -1.50
CA PHE A 410 -16.90 13.81 -1.01
C PHE A 410 -16.37 14.23 0.36
N PRO A 411 -17.11 13.99 1.46
CA PRO A 411 -16.72 14.44 2.79
C PRO A 411 -15.35 13.94 3.22
N THR A 412 -14.71 14.67 4.13
CA THR A 412 -13.63 14.12 4.96
C THR A 412 -14.09 12.82 5.61
N GLU A 413 -13.39 11.73 5.31
CA GLU A 413 -13.77 10.38 5.69
C GLU A 413 -12.94 9.88 6.88
N LEU A 414 -13.65 9.52 7.95
CA LEU A 414 -13.06 9.07 9.21
C LEU A 414 -13.32 7.58 9.47
N ARG A 415 -14.15 6.93 8.65
CA ARG A 415 -14.47 5.51 8.76
C ARG A 415 -13.29 4.67 8.32
N LEU A 416 -13.08 3.57 9.02
CA LEU A 416 -12.18 2.49 8.61
C LEU A 416 -13.02 1.35 8.06
N GLU A 417 -12.73 0.91 6.85
CA GLU A 417 -13.35 -0.27 6.24
C GLU A 417 -12.30 -1.32 5.92
N ALA A 418 -12.70 -2.59 5.91
CA ALA A 418 -11.90 -3.67 5.37
C ALA A 418 -12.58 -4.26 4.14
N PHE A 419 -11.80 -4.49 3.10
CA PHE A 419 -12.18 -5.34 1.98
C PHE A 419 -11.63 -6.76 2.20
N SER A 420 -12.50 -7.75 2.09
CA SER A 420 -12.15 -9.17 2.16
C SER A 420 -12.16 -9.76 0.74
N PRO A 421 -11.00 -10.11 0.17
CA PRO A 421 -10.96 -10.77 -1.13
C PRO A 421 -11.64 -12.14 -1.12
N GLU A 422 -11.94 -12.68 -2.31
CA GLU A 422 -12.65 -13.96 -2.48
C GLU A 422 -12.02 -15.11 -1.68
N TYR A 423 -10.69 -15.11 -1.52
CA TYR A 423 -10.02 -16.16 -0.74
C TYR A 423 -10.46 -16.23 0.73
N LEU A 424 -11.14 -15.22 1.27
CA LEU A 424 -11.71 -15.22 2.63
C LEU A 424 -13.19 -15.61 2.68
N SER A 425 -13.78 -16.02 1.57
CA SER A 425 -15.19 -16.41 1.51
C SER A 425 -15.49 -17.65 2.36
N LEU A 426 -16.73 -17.75 2.85
CA LEU A 426 -17.15 -18.83 3.75
C LEU A 426 -17.04 -20.23 3.12
N ASP A 427 -17.25 -20.35 1.81
CA ASP A 427 -17.11 -21.60 1.06
C ASP A 427 -15.65 -22.08 0.93
N ARG A 428 -14.67 -21.21 1.22
CA ARG A 428 -13.23 -21.53 1.25
C ARG A 428 -12.66 -21.72 2.66
N ALA A 429 -13.48 -21.52 3.70
CA ALA A 429 -13.02 -21.57 5.09
C ALA A 429 -12.44 -22.94 5.49
N ASN A 430 -12.93 -24.02 4.89
CA ASN A 430 -12.51 -25.40 5.15
C ASN A 430 -11.13 -25.77 4.55
N ILE A 431 -10.59 -24.95 3.64
CA ILE A 431 -9.24 -25.10 3.07
C ILE A 431 -8.26 -24.04 3.58
N ARG A 432 -8.72 -23.11 4.43
CA ARG A 432 -7.87 -22.08 5.03
C ARG A 432 -6.89 -22.70 6.02
N PRO A 433 -5.57 -22.54 5.82
CA PRO A 433 -4.58 -23.09 6.73
C PRO A 433 -4.48 -22.25 8.01
N ILE A 434 -4.09 -22.89 9.11
CA ILE A 434 -3.76 -22.26 10.39
C ILE A 434 -2.28 -22.55 10.67
N ILE A 435 -1.48 -21.52 10.93
CA ILE A 435 -0.08 -21.68 11.34
C ILE A 435 -0.03 -21.97 12.84
N GLU A 436 0.21 -23.24 13.17
CA GLU A 436 0.34 -23.73 14.55
C GLU A 436 1.72 -23.39 15.13
N GLY A 437 2.75 -23.32 14.30
CA GLY A 437 4.11 -23.02 14.74
C GLY A 437 5.03 -22.57 13.62
N ILE A 438 5.84 -21.56 13.91
CA ILE A 438 6.89 -20.99 13.06
C ILE A 438 7.90 -20.28 13.98
N PRO A 439 9.20 -20.25 13.66
CA PRO A 439 10.17 -19.47 14.44
C PRO A 439 9.85 -17.97 14.42
N GLU A 440 10.02 -17.30 15.56
CA GLU A 440 9.87 -15.84 15.65
C GLU A 440 11.02 -15.09 14.95
N THR A 441 12.18 -15.72 14.82
CA THR A 441 13.37 -15.18 14.15
C THR A 441 13.93 -16.20 13.18
N VAL A 442 14.29 -15.73 11.99
CA VAL A 442 14.88 -16.53 10.91
C VAL A 442 16.08 -15.77 10.35
N ARG A 443 17.19 -16.47 10.07
CA ARG A 443 18.36 -15.89 9.40
C ARG A 443 18.35 -16.16 7.90
N TYR A 444 19.03 -15.34 7.14
CA TYR A 444 19.14 -15.54 5.69
C TYR A 444 19.71 -16.90 5.31
N GLY A 445 19.13 -17.52 4.28
CA GLY A 445 19.53 -18.82 3.74
C GLY A 445 19.30 -20.03 4.65
N GLU A 446 18.90 -19.84 5.91
CA GLU A 446 18.64 -20.94 6.83
C GLU A 446 17.35 -21.68 6.46
N ALA A 447 17.34 -22.99 6.75
CA ALA A 447 16.13 -23.79 6.66
C ALA A 447 15.38 -23.80 8.00
N PHE A 448 14.06 -23.73 7.95
CA PHE A 448 13.20 -23.79 9.13
C PHE A 448 11.90 -24.52 8.82
N ASP A 449 11.22 -25.00 9.87
CA ASP A 449 9.95 -25.70 9.73
C ASP A 449 8.77 -24.77 10.05
N VAL A 450 7.71 -24.89 9.25
CA VAL A 450 6.39 -24.31 9.53
C VAL A 450 5.41 -25.46 9.74
N PHE A 451 4.64 -25.41 10.81
CA PHE A 451 3.60 -26.38 11.12
C PHE A 451 2.23 -25.76 10.86
N VAL A 452 1.44 -26.43 10.02
CA VAL A 452 0.09 -25.99 9.67
C VAL A 452 -0.95 -27.07 9.90
N THR A 453 -2.15 -26.65 10.29
CA THR A 453 -3.37 -27.46 10.20
C THR A 453 -4.26 -26.90 9.11
N VAL A 454 -5.03 -27.77 8.46
CA VAL A 454 -6.07 -27.41 7.49
C VAL A 454 -7.30 -28.25 7.83
N PRO A 455 -8.52 -27.67 7.88
CA PRO A 455 -9.72 -28.44 8.23
C PRO A 455 -9.99 -29.61 7.29
N LEU A 456 -9.69 -29.45 6.00
CA LEU A 456 -9.65 -30.53 5.02
C LEU A 456 -8.22 -31.01 4.73
N PRO A 457 -8.03 -32.26 4.31
CA PRO A 457 -6.73 -32.76 3.91
C PRO A 457 -6.06 -31.87 2.85
N VAL A 458 -4.77 -31.57 3.06
CA VAL A 458 -3.97 -30.81 2.11
C VAL A 458 -3.82 -31.61 0.81
N VAL A 459 -4.08 -30.94 -0.32
CA VAL A 459 -3.81 -31.45 -1.66
C VAL A 459 -2.85 -30.48 -2.34
N GLY A 460 -1.70 -30.98 -2.79
CA GLY A 460 -0.66 -30.18 -3.43
C GLY A 460 0.34 -29.58 -2.44
N VAL A 461 1.01 -28.51 -2.86
CA VAL A 461 2.00 -27.80 -2.05
C VAL A 461 1.33 -26.62 -1.36
N VAL A 462 1.50 -26.51 -0.05
CA VAL A 462 1.19 -25.29 0.70
C VAL A 462 2.37 -24.34 0.53
N GLU A 463 2.12 -23.17 -0.03
CA GLU A 463 3.15 -22.15 -0.20
C GLU A 463 3.37 -21.39 1.11
N VAL A 464 4.58 -20.87 1.32
CA VAL A 464 4.86 -19.94 2.41
C VAL A 464 5.41 -18.65 1.80
N LYS A 465 4.81 -17.52 2.17
CA LYS A 465 5.20 -16.19 1.66
C LYS A 465 5.45 -15.23 2.82
N PHE A 466 6.48 -14.41 2.67
CA PHE A 466 6.79 -13.30 3.56
C PHE A 466 6.36 -11.99 2.87
N GLY A 467 5.42 -11.28 3.49
CA GLY A 467 5.00 -9.94 3.08
C GLY A 467 5.33 -8.92 4.17
N ASN A 468 6.01 -7.83 3.84
CA ASN A 468 6.21 -6.77 4.83
C ASN A 468 4.98 -5.87 4.93
N ALA A 469 4.94 -5.03 5.97
CA ALA A 469 3.99 -3.93 6.04
C ALA A 469 4.63 -2.67 5.42
N PRO A 470 4.08 -2.12 4.33
CA PRO A 470 4.57 -0.87 3.75
C PRO A 470 4.01 0.34 4.50
N PHE A 471 4.61 1.51 4.22
CA PHE A 471 4.03 2.81 4.56
C PHE A 471 3.22 3.30 3.35
N ALA A 472 1.90 3.34 3.46
CA ALA A 472 1.00 3.71 2.36
C ALA A 472 0.62 5.18 2.45
N THR A 473 0.79 5.91 1.34
CA THR A 473 0.32 7.29 1.19
C THR A 473 0.29 7.67 -0.29
N HIS A 474 -0.62 8.57 -0.68
CA HIS A 474 -0.67 9.17 -2.02
C HIS A 474 -0.54 8.16 -3.17
N SER A 475 -1.26 7.03 -3.09
CA SER A 475 -1.29 5.99 -4.12
C SER A 475 -0.01 5.16 -4.26
N PHE A 476 0.85 5.17 -3.25
CA PHE A 476 2.04 4.34 -3.23
C PHE A 476 2.31 3.71 -1.86
N SER A 477 2.57 2.40 -1.89
CA SER A 477 2.99 1.61 -0.73
C SER A 477 4.51 1.53 -0.66
N GLN A 478 5.12 2.52 0.01
CA GLN A 478 6.56 2.66 0.12
C GLN A 478 7.17 1.43 0.81
N GLY A 479 8.16 0.81 0.16
CA GLY A 479 8.83 -0.37 0.68
C GLY A 479 8.10 -1.70 0.52
N GLN A 480 6.93 -1.76 -0.16
CA GLN A 480 6.15 -3.00 -0.31
C GLN A 480 6.98 -4.14 -0.92
N ARG A 481 6.91 -5.32 -0.30
CA ARG A 481 7.68 -6.50 -0.64
C ARG A 481 6.87 -7.75 -0.33
N LEU A 482 6.78 -8.66 -1.31
CA LEU A 482 6.30 -10.02 -1.12
C LEU A 482 7.34 -10.99 -1.67
N VAL A 483 7.68 -12.02 -0.89
CA VAL A 483 8.65 -13.06 -1.28
C VAL A 483 8.04 -14.43 -1.05
N LYS A 484 7.96 -15.24 -2.11
CA LYS A 484 7.55 -16.65 -2.05
C LYS A 484 8.77 -17.50 -1.71
N LEU A 485 8.73 -18.14 -0.54
CA LEU A 485 9.85 -18.96 -0.06
C LEU A 485 9.96 -20.26 -0.85
N THR A 486 11.18 -20.80 -0.92
CA THR A 486 11.38 -22.18 -1.35
C THR A 486 10.87 -23.12 -0.27
N VAL A 487 9.98 -24.04 -0.64
CA VAL A 487 9.37 -25.00 0.28
C VAL A 487 9.49 -26.43 -0.23
N THR A 488 9.54 -27.39 0.68
CA THR A 488 9.34 -28.82 0.35
C THR A 488 7.85 -29.16 0.37
N PRO A 489 7.42 -30.28 -0.25
CA PRO A 489 6.08 -30.81 -0.06
C PRO A 489 5.73 -30.97 1.42
N SER A 490 4.47 -30.71 1.77
CA SER A 490 3.96 -30.84 3.13
C SER A 490 3.97 -32.30 3.59
N VAL A 491 4.53 -32.57 4.78
CA VAL A 491 4.61 -33.92 5.36
C VAL A 491 3.66 -34.03 6.56
N PRO A 492 2.70 -34.98 6.59
CA PRO A 492 1.87 -35.22 7.76
C PRO A 492 2.71 -35.64 8.98
N VAL A 493 2.55 -34.95 10.11
CA VAL A 493 3.23 -35.23 11.39
C VAL A 493 2.28 -34.86 12.53
N ASP A 494 1.96 -35.80 13.41
CA ASP A 494 1.17 -35.58 14.63
C ASP A 494 -0.15 -34.81 14.42
N GLY A 495 -0.92 -35.18 13.38
CA GLY A 495 -2.19 -34.53 13.05
C GLY A 495 -2.05 -33.14 12.41
N ARG A 496 -0.84 -32.73 12.05
CA ARG A 496 -0.52 -31.47 11.36
C ARG A 496 0.30 -31.76 10.10
N TYR A 497 0.61 -30.71 9.35
CA TYR A 497 1.53 -30.76 8.22
C TYR A 497 2.79 -29.95 8.53
N ARG A 498 3.95 -30.56 8.36
CA ARG A 498 5.24 -29.88 8.42
C ARG A 498 5.65 -29.46 7.01
N ILE A 499 6.00 -28.19 6.85
CA ILE A 499 6.52 -27.59 5.62
C ILE A 499 7.93 -27.09 5.93
N LYS A 500 8.94 -27.68 5.28
CA LYS A 500 10.30 -27.17 5.40
C LYS A 500 10.49 -26.02 4.43
N CYS A 501 10.89 -24.87 4.93
CA CYS A 501 11.10 -23.63 4.20
C CYS A 501 12.59 -23.29 4.17
N THR A 502 13.03 -22.56 3.15
CA THR A 502 14.32 -21.88 3.12
C THR A 502 14.08 -20.38 3.17
N ALA A 503 14.75 -19.68 4.09
CA ALA A 503 14.69 -18.24 4.21
C ALA A 503 15.24 -17.55 2.95
N PRO A 504 14.86 -16.29 2.67
CA PRO A 504 15.47 -15.50 1.60
C PRO A 504 17.01 -15.52 1.72
N PRO A 505 17.75 -15.47 0.60
CA PRO A 505 19.20 -15.65 0.64
C PRO A 505 19.97 -14.45 1.19
N ASN A 506 19.40 -13.23 1.12
CA ASN A 506 20.04 -11.99 1.54
C ASN A 506 19.04 -10.81 1.59
N GLY A 507 19.54 -9.66 2.05
CA GLY A 507 18.79 -8.40 2.15
C GLY A 507 18.31 -7.79 0.83
N ALA A 508 18.89 -8.15 -0.33
CA ALA A 508 18.43 -7.63 -1.61
C ALA A 508 17.09 -8.26 -2.04
N VAL A 509 16.89 -9.54 -1.70
CA VAL A 509 15.62 -10.23 -1.92
C VAL A 509 14.58 -9.80 -0.88
N ALA A 510 14.97 -9.78 0.39
CA ALA A 510 14.12 -9.37 1.51
C ALA A 510 14.96 -8.61 2.55
N PRO A 511 14.89 -7.26 2.57
CA PRO A 511 15.58 -6.44 3.56
C PRO A 511 15.33 -6.89 5.00
N PRO A 512 16.28 -6.69 5.93
CA PRO A 512 16.09 -7.15 7.30
C PRO A 512 14.93 -6.40 7.96
N GLY A 513 14.10 -7.11 8.72
CA GLY A 513 12.88 -6.54 9.31
C GLY A 513 11.82 -7.56 9.65
N TYR A 514 10.64 -7.07 10.03
CA TYR A 514 9.49 -7.90 10.37
C TYR A 514 8.61 -8.16 9.15
N TYR A 515 8.24 -9.43 8.96
CA TYR A 515 7.40 -9.91 7.87
C TYR A 515 6.19 -10.65 8.41
N MET A 516 5.03 -10.43 7.78
CA MET A 516 3.88 -11.32 7.89
C MET A 516 4.19 -12.59 7.10
N ALA A 517 4.28 -13.72 7.80
CA ALA A 517 4.40 -15.04 7.20
C ALA A 517 3.01 -15.65 7.00
N PHE A 518 2.64 -15.89 5.75
CA PHE A 518 1.39 -16.54 5.36
C PHE A 518 1.68 -17.95 4.84
N ALA A 519 0.89 -18.93 5.30
CA ALA A 519 0.75 -20.21 4.62
C ALA A 519 -0.41 -20.09 3.63
N VAL A 520 -0.22 -20.51 2.38
CA VAL A 520 -1.24 -20.41 1.33
C VAL A 520 -1.55 -21.80 0.79
N ASN A 521 -2.77 -22.26 1.04
CA ASN A 521 -3.26 -23.55 0.54
C ASN A 521 -4.30 -23.29 -0.56
N GLN A 522 -4.01 -23.70 -1.79
CA GLN A 522 -4.94 -23.56 -2.93
C GLN A 522 -5.47 -22.11 -3.11
N GLY A 523 -4.57 -21.13 -2.97
CA GLY A 523 -4.92 -19.71 -3.07
C GLY A 523 -5.65 -19.14 -1.84
N VAL A 524 -5.75 -19.88 -0.73
CA VAL A 524 -6.34 -19.41 0.52
C VAL A 524 -5.26 -19.19 1.58
N PRO A 525 -5.03 -17.94 2.02
CA PRO A 525 -4.01 -17.64 3.02
C PRO A 525 -4.50 -17.85 4.47
N SER A 526 -3.59 -18.26 5.33
CA SER A 526 -3.78 -18.26 6.78
C SER A 526 -3.97 -16.84 7.34
N VAL A 527 -4.28 -16.73 8.62
CA VAL A 527 -3.85 -15.56 9.39
C VAL A 527 -2.32 -15.63 9.50
N ALA A 528 -1.65 -14.49 9.33
CA ALA A 528 -0.20 -14.42 9.38
C ALA A 528 0.35 -14.63 10.78
N ARG A 529 1.61 -15.06 10.83
CA ARG A 529 2.48 -14.92 12.01
C ARG A 529 3.60 -13.94 11.67
N TRP A 530 3.96 -13.07 12.59
CA TRP A 530 5.08 -12.16 12.39
C TRP A 530 6.41 -12.90 12.62
N VAL A 531 7.35 -12.72 11.69
CA VAL A 531 8.70 -13.28 11.75
C VAL A 531 9.71 -12.16 11.56
N HIS A 532 10.74 -12.13 12.40
CA HIS A 532 11.86 -11.22 12.28
C HIS A 532 12.96 -11.85 11.42
N LEU A 533 13.17 -11.30 10.23
CA LEU A 533 14.23 -11.72 9.32
C LEU A 533 15.49 -10.92 9.63
N VAL A 534 16.56 -11.62 10.00
CA VAL A 534 17.83 -11.01 10.42
C VAL A 534 19.01 -11.50 9.57
N PRO A 535 20.11 -10.72 9.50
CA PRO A 535 21.34 -11.10 8.83
C PRO A 535 21.94 -12.45 9.24
#